data_AF-A0A960ZI01-F1
#
_entry.id   AF-A0A960ZI01-F1
#
_cell.length_a   1.000
_cell.length_b   1.000
_cell.length_c   1.000
_cell.angle_alpha   90.00
_cell.angle_beta   90.00
_cell.angle_gamma   90.00
#
_symmetry.space_group_name_H-M   'P 1'
#
loop_
_entity.id
_entity.type
_entity.pdbx_description
1 polymer ?
#
loop_
_entity_poly.entity_id
_entity_poly.type
_entity_poly.pdbx_seq_one_letter_code
_entity_poly.pdbx_strand_id
1 'polypeptide(L)'
;MKKSSKKSILALSILSLITFSCQKDFHKTLIEEHEKLEETHQKMEEAHLKMGHKHSDIQAELALHGHDKTVLEKHKNDHDELEAKHAAILKKHAELVQKHKELEGRHSAGSSEAEIRKDHEVMLVEHKQIQAEHEQMVLEHKQLTEAHEKEHKSDQ
;
A
#
# COMPACT_ATOMS: atom_id res chain seq x y z
N MET A 1 -79.19 -22.88 -18.69
CA MET A 1 -79.22 -21.43 -18.35
C MET A 1 -78.40 -21.16 -17.09
N LYS A 2 -77.20 -20.57 -17.20
CA LYS A 2 -76.76 -19.37 -16.45
C LYS A 2 -75.35 -18.98 -16.92
N LYS A 3 -75.16 -17.67 -17.05
CA LYS A 3 -74.15 -16.94 -17.82
C LYS A 3 -72.78 -16.89 -17.13
N SER A 4 -71.72 -16.97 -17.95
CA SER A 4 -70.54 -16.07 -18.07
C SER A 4 -70.02 -15.31 -16.83
N SER A 5 -68.70 -15.34 -16.59
CA SER A 5 -67.82 -14.18 -16.85
C SER A 5 -66.33 -14.48 -16.67
N LYS A 6 -65.51 -13.96 -17.59
CA LYS A 6 -64.04 -14.00 -17.65
C LYS A 6 -63.44 -12.80 -16.89
N LYS A 7 -62.36 -13.01 -16.11
CA LYS A 7 -61.27 -12.05 -15.77
C LYS A 7 -60.06 -12.89 -15.34
N SER A 8 -59.05 -13.20 -16.18
CA SER A 8 -57.88 -12.38 -16.55
C SER A 8 -57.39 -11.49 -15.41
N ILE A 9 -56.31 -11.88 -14.70
CA ILE A 9 -55.13 -11.05 -14.40
C ILE A 9 -53.91 -11.97 -14.21
N LEU A 10 -52.94 -11.76 -15.09
CA LEU A 10 -51.58 -12.25 -15.13
C LEU A 10 -50.80 -11.70 -13.92
N ALA A 11 -50.43 -12.53 -12.94
CA ALA A 11 -49.51 -12.13 -11.88
C ALA A 11 -48.09 -12.52 -12.29
N LEU A 12 -47.48 -11.73 -13.18
CA LEU A 12 -46.03 -11.69 -13.33
C LEU A 12 -45.48 -11.10 -12.02
N SER A 13 -45.08 -11.97 -11.11
CA SER A 13 -44.43 -11.57 -9.86
C SER A 13 -43.02 -11.07 -10.20
N ILE A 14 -42.92 -9.77 -10.45
CA ILE A 14 -41.68 -8.99 -10.53
C ILE A 14 -41.00 -9.09 -9.17
N LEU A 15 -40.13 -10.07 -8.99
CA LEU A 15 -39.29 -10.21 -7.78
C LEU A 15 -37.79 -10.10 -8.11
N SER A 16 -37.41 -9.40 -9.18
CA SER A 16 -36.01 -9.31 -9.60
C SER A 16 -35.43 -7.89 -9.68
N LEU A 17 -36.06 -6.89 -9.04
CA LEU A 17 -35.63 -5.47 -9.19
C LEU A 17 -35.13 -4.78 -7.92
N ILE A 18 -34.76 -5.51 -6.87
CA ILE A 18 -34.21 -4.89 -5.64
C ILE A 18 -32.68 -5.01 -5.54
N THR A 19 -32.01 -5.86 -6.34
CA THR A 19 -30.55 -6.04 -6.22
C THR A 19 -29.72 -4.99 -6.95
N PHE A 20 -30.28 -4.20 -7.86
CA PHE A 20 -29.48 -3.30 -8.71
C PHE A 20 -29.09 -1.97 -8.03
N SER A 21 -29.78 -1.56 -6.97
CA SER A 21 -29.53 -0.27 -6.31
C SER A 21 -28.47 -0.33 -5.20
N CYS A 22 -28.17 -1.51 -4.65
CA CYS A 22 -27.12 -1.69 -3.64
C CYS A 22 -25.70 -1.79 -4.27
N GLN A 23 -25.63 -2.07 -5.57
CA GLN A 23 -24.40 -2.38 -6.29
C GLN A 23 -23.56 -1.14 -6.65
N LYS A 24 -24.19 0.04 -6.78
CA LYS A 24 -23.51 1.29 -7.17
C LYS A 24 -22.76 1.96 -6.04
N ASP A 25 -23.26 1.85 -4.81
CA ASP A 25 -22.65 2.50 -3.65
C ASP A 25 -21.36 1.80 -3.23
N PHE A 26 -21.31 0.47 -3.33
CA PHE A 26 -20.11 -0.32 -3.02
C PHE A 26 -18.93 0.01 -3.93
N HIS A 27 -19.13 0.00 -5.25
CA HIS A 27 -18.06 0.32 -6.20
C HIS A 27 -17.53 1.75 -6.02
N LYS A 28 -18.40 2.70 -5.69
CA LYS A 28 -17.98 4.07 -5.43
C LYS A 28 -17.08 4.16 -4.20
N THR A 29 -17.45 3.50 -3.09
CA THR A 29 -16.62 3.44 -1.89
C THR A 29 -15.27 2.80 -2.17
N LEU A 30 -15.24 1.73 -2.96
CA LEU A 30 -13.98 1.07 -3.31
C LEU A 30 -13.03 1.96 -4.12
N ILE A 31 -13.56 2.76 -5.06
CA ILE A 31 -12.75 3.73 -5.82
C ILE A 31 -12.16 4.79 -4.89
N GLU A 32 -12.95 5.32 -3.94
CA GLU A 32 -12.46 6.30 -2.96
C GLU A 32 -11.39 5.69 -2.03
N GLU A 33 -11.53 4.42 -1.65
CA GLU A 33 -10.49 3.70 -0.88
C GLU A 33 -9.23 3.46 -1.71
N HIS A 34 -9.36 3.18 -3.02
CA HIS A 34 -8.23 3.06 -3.93
C HIS A 34 -7.46 4.36 -4.10
N GLU A 35 -8.14 5.49 -4.28
CA GLU A 35 -7.47 6.79 -4.40
C GLU A 35 -6.65 7.12 -3.13
N LYS A 36 -7.17 6.80 -1.94
CA LYS A 36 -6.43 6.96 -0.68
C LYS A 36 -5.25 6.01 -0.55
N LEU A 37 -5.41 4.79 -1.06
CA LEU A 37 -4.35 3.80 -1.09
C LEU A 37 -3.18 4.30 -1.95
N GLU A 38 -3.50 4.78 -3.15
CA GLU A 38 -2.54 5.34 -4.10
C GLU A 38 -1.83 6.58 -3.53
N GLU A 39 -2.55 7.46 -2.84
CA GLU A 39 -1.94 8.62 -2.16
C GLU A 39 -0.96 8.16 -1.06
N THR A 40 -1.28 7.09 -0.35
CA THR A 40 -0.38 6.49 0.65
C THR A 40 0.88 5.93 -0.03
N HIS A 41 0.73 5.34 -1.21
CA HIS A 41 1.86 4.81 -2.00
C HIS A 41 2.81 5.91 -2.41
N GLN A 42 2.29 7.01 -2.95
CA GLN A 42 3.09 8.17 -3.36
C GLN A 42 3.88 8.76 -2.18
N LYS A 43 3.25 8.87 -1.01
CA LYS A 43 3.94 9.36 0.21
C LYS A 43 5.06 8.43 0.67
N MET A 44 4.87 7.11 0.56
CA MET A 44 5.90 6.13 0.87
C MET A 44 7.08 6.25 -0.11
N GLU A 45 6.80 6.37 -1.41
CA GLU A 45 7.83 6.54 -2.44
C GLU A 45 8.64 7.84 -2.26
N GLU A 46 7.98 8.95 -1.91
CA GLU A 46 8.67 10.21 -1.57
C GLU A 46 9.56 10.08 -0.34
N ALA A 47 9.06 9.44 0.73
CA ALA A 47 9.84 9.17 1.93
C ALA A 47 11.09 8.32 1.61
N HIS A 48 10.93 7.36 0.71
CA HIS A 48 11.98 6.48 0.23
C HIS A 48 13.06 7.22 -0.57
N LEU A 49 12.68 8.09 -1.51
CA LEU A 49 13.63 8.91 -2.26
C LEU A 49 14.44 9.82 -1.31
N LYS A 50 13.77 10.46 -0.35
CA LYS A 50 14.41 11.32 0.63
C LYS A 50 15.41 10.57 1.51
N MET A 51 15.07 9.34 1.90
CA MET A 51 15.96 8.48 2.67
C MET A 51 17.18 8.04 1.86
N GLY A 52 17.00 7.65 0.59
CA GLY A 52 18.11 7.32 -0.31
C GLY A 52 19.09 8.48 -0.50
N HIS A 53 18.58 9.71 -0.68
CA HIS A 53 19.42 10.90 -0.76
C HIS A 53 20.23 11.15 0.51
N LYS A 54 19.58 11.11 1.69
CA LYS A 54 20.28 11.25 2.98
C LYS A 54 21.38 10.21 3.16
N HIS A 55 21.14 8.99 2.70
CA HIS A 55 22.14 7.95 2.78
C HIS A 55 23.37 8.25 1.92
N SER A 56 23.15 8.71 0.68
CA SER A 56 24.24 9.14 -0.21
C SER A 56 25.04 10.29 0.42
N ASP A 57 24.37 11.23 1.10
CA ASP A 57 25.02 12.36 1.77
C ASP A 57 25.88 11.89 2.94
N ILE A 58 25.35 11.00 3.80
CA ILE A 58 26.09 10.44 4.94
C ILE A 58 27.31 9.65 4.47
N GLN A 59 27.18 8.81 3.44
CA GLN A 59 28.32 8.09 2.88
C GLN A 59 29.42 9.04 2.36
N ALA A 60 29.03 10.13 1.71
CA ALA A 60 29.98 11.13 1.21
C ALA A 60 30.67 11.87 2.37
N GLU A 61 29.95 12.24 3.42
CA GLU A 61 30.51 12.89 4.61
C GLU A 61 31.50 11.98 5.34
N LEU A 62 31.14 10.70 5.49
CA LEU A 62 31.97 9.66 6.09
C LEU A 62 33.26 9.41 5.29
N ALA A 63 33.19 9.44 3.96
CA ALA A 63 34.38 9.31 3.10
C ALA A 63 35.35 10.50 3.23
N LEU A 64 34.87 11.68 3.63
CA LEU A 64 35.67 12.89 3.78
C LEU A 64 36.32 13.05 5.16
N HIS A 65 35.64 12.61 6.23
CA HIS A 65 36.07 12.93 7.60
C HIS A 65 36.99 11.91 8.28
N GLY A 66 37.31 10.78 7.64
CA GLY A 66 38.38 9.89 8.14
C GLY A 66 38.20 9.44 9.59
N HIS A 67 36.94 9.24 10.01
CA HIS A 67 36.57 8.73 11.32
C HIS A 67 37.25 7.39 11.62
N ASP A 68 37.30 7.01 12.90
CA ASP A 68 37.84 5.71 13.30
C ASP A 68 37.26 4.63 12.39
N LYS A 69 38.16 3.87 11.74
CA LYS A 69 37.83 2.91 10.69
C LYS A 69 36.76 1.92 11.17
N THR A 70 36.77 1.63 12.46
CA THR A 70 35.79 0.78 13.15
C THR A 70 34.38 1.39 13.20
N VAL A 71 34.26 2.69 13.48
CA VAL A 71 32.97 3.42 13.51
C VAL A 71 32.43 3.60 12.10
N LEU A 72 33.30 3.94 11.16
CA LEU A 72 32.98 4.08 9.74
C LEU A 72 32.41 2.80 9.14
N GLU A 73 33.09 1.66 9.33
CA GLU A 73 32.63 0.36 8.84
C GLU A 73 31.31 -0.05 9.51
N LYS A 74 31.13 0.23 10.80
CA LYS A 74 29.87 -0.04 11.49
C LYS A 74 28.72 0.76 10.89
N HIS A 75 28.88 2.08 10.73
CA HIS A 75 27.84 2.92 10.14
C HIS A 75 27.51 2.51 8.70
N LYS A 76 28.54 2.19 7.90
CA LYS A 76 28.35 1.66 6.56
C LYS A 76 27.49 0.39 6.57
N ASN A 77 27.83 -0.58 7.42
CA ASN A 77 27.08 -1.84 7.50
C ASN A 77 25.64 -1.64 7.99
N ASP A 78 25.43 -0.79 9.01
CA ASP A 78 24.10 -0.48 9.54
C ASP A 78 23.21 0.15 8.45
N HIS A 79 23.80 1.01 7.61
CA HIS A 79 23.09 1.59 6.49
C HIS A 79 22.87 0.63 5.31
N ASP A 80 23.86 -0.18 4.93
CA ASP A 80 23.72 -1.19 3.86
C ASP A 80 22.60 -2.19 4.23
N GLU A 81 22.45 -2.54 5.52
CA GLU A 81 21.33 -3.37 6.01
C GLU A 81 19.98 -2.65 5.84
N LEU A 82 19.91 -1.37 6.19
CA LEU A 82 18.70 -0.57 6.03
C LEU A 82 18.32 -0.42 4.54
N GLU A 83 19.29 -0.27 3.64
CA GLU A 83 19.06 -0.25 2.20
C GLU A 83 18.50 -1.59 1.71
N ALA A 84 19.03 -2.71 2.19
CA ALA A 84 18.51 -4.04 1.84
C ALA A 84 17.05 -4.22 2.31
N LYS A 85 16.72 -3.80 3.55
CA LYS A 85 15.34 -3.80 4.07
C LYS A 85 14.42 -2.92 3.21
N HIS A 86 14.93 -1.76 2.79
CA HIS A 86 14.23 -0.83 1.93
C HIS A 86 13.92 -1.43 0.55
N ALA A 87 14.92 -1.99 -0.13
CA ALA A 87 14.73 -2.67 -1.41
C ALA A 87 13.73 -3.82 -1.31
N ALA A 88 13.72 -4.56 -0.19
CA ALA A 88 12.75 -5.62 0.03
C ALA A 88 11.32 -5.10 0.15
N ILE A 89 11.09 -3.98 0.86
CA ILE A 89 9.77 -3.36 0.99
C ILE A 89 9.29 -2.80 -0.35
N LEU A 90 10.17 -2.16 -1.13
CA LEU A 90 9.85 -1.71 -2.50
C LEU A 90 9.43 -2.87 -3.40
N LYS A 91 10.13 -4.00 -3.31
CA LYS A 91 9.77 -5.19 -4.09
C LYS A 91 8.39 -5.73 -3.71
N LYS A 92 8.11 -5.89 -2.40
CA LYS A 92 6.77 -6.31 -1.91
C LYS A 92 5.69 -5.34 -2.36
N HIS A 93 5.99 -4.05 -2.35
CA HIS A 93 5.08 -3.01 -2.77
C HIS A 93 4.77 -3.08 -4.27
N ALA A 94 5.79 -3.21 -5.12
CA ALA A 94 5.61 -3.37 -6.57
C ALA A 94 4.81 -4.65 -6.91
N GLU A 95 5.04 -5.74 -6.17
CA GLU A 95 4.24 -6.97 -6.29
C GLU A 95 2.77 -6.73 -5.91
N LEU A 96 2.50 -5.98 -4.83
CA LEU A 96 1.14 -5.62 -4.42
C LEU A 96 0.43 -4.78 -5.49
N VAL A 97 1.11 -3.79 -6.07
CA VAL A 97 0.57 -2.94 -7.15
C VAL A 97 0.25 -3.78 -8.39
N GLN A 98 1.12 -4.72 -8.75
CA GLN A 98 0.88 -5.60 -9.89
C GLN A 98 -0.33 -6.52 -9.64
N LYS A 99 -0.43 -7.13 -8.45
CA LYS A 99 -1.63 -7.91 -8.05
C LYS A 99 -2.89 -7.06 -8.14
N HIS A 100 -2.83 -5.81 -7.66
CA HIS A 100 -3.96 -4.89 -7.69
C HIS A 100 -4.47 -4.68 -9.12
N LYS A 101 -3.56 -4.36 -10.05
CA LYS A 101 -3.89 -4.16 -11.46
C LYS A 101 -4.53 -5.38 -12.11
N GLU A 102 -4.09 -6.58 -11.73
CA GLU A 102 -4.70 -7.84 -12.18
C GLU A 102 -6.12 -8.04 -11.63
N LEU A 103 -6.35 -7.66 -10.36
CA LEU A 103 -7.66 -7.67 -9.74
C LEU A 103 -8.62 -6.68 -10.42
N GLU A 104 -8.18 -5.44 -10.70
CA GLU A 104 -8.99 -4.46 -11.44
C GLU A 104 -9.43 -4.98 -12.81
N GLY A 105 -8.51 -5.65 -13.53
CA GLY A 105 -8.82 -6.30 -14.81
C GLY A 105 -9.88 -7.40 -14.67
N ARG A 106 -9.74 -8.27 -13.67
CA ARG A 106 -10.74 -9.31 -13.33
C ARG A 106 -12.09 -8.73 -12.94
N HIS A 107 -12.09 -7.67 -12.13
CA HIS A 107 -13.33 -7.02 -11.65
C HIS A 107 -14.07 -6.39 -12.83
N SER A 108 -13.34 -5.71 -13.72
CA SER A 108 -13.87 -5.14 -14.96
C SER A 108 -14.40 -6.20 -15.94
N ALA A 109 -13.90 -7.44 -15.87
CA ALA A 109 -14.36 -8.57 -16.67
C ALA A 109 -15.62 -9.26 -16.12
N GLY A 110 -16.20 -8.78 -15.01
CA GLY A 110 -17.48 -9.25 -14.48
C GLY A 110 -17.37 -10.18 -13.26
N SER A 111 -16.38 -9.97 -12.40
CA SER A 111 -16.33 -10.66 -11.09
C SER A 111 -17.56 -10.36 -10.25
N SER A 112 -17.98 -11.31 -9.41
CA SER A 112 -19.11 -11.10 -8.50
C SER A 112 -18.74 -10.13 -7.37
N GLU A 113 -19.73 -9.43 -6.81
CA GLU A 113 -19.51 -8.52 -5.67
C GLU A 113 -18.86 -9.23 -4.46
N ALA A 114 -19.23 -10.49 -4.22
CA ALA A 114 -18.66 -11.29 -3.14
C ALA A 114 -17.16 -11.58 -3.37
N GLU A 115 -16.76 -11.83 -4.61
CA GLU A 115 -15.35 -12.00 -4.98
C GLU A 115 -14.58 -10.69 -4.84
N ILE A 116 -15.14 -9.58 -5.35
CA ILE A 116 -14.53 -8.25 -5.25
C ILE A 116 -14.30 -7.88 -3.78
N ARG A 117 -15.29 -8.09 -2.92
CA ARG A 117 -15.16 -7.81 -1.48
C ARG A 117 -14.05 -8.63 -0.83
N LYS A 118 -14.01 -9.93 -1.11
CA LYS A 118 -12.97 -10.81 -0.58
C LYS A 118 -11.58 -10.39 -1.05
N ASP A 119 -11.44 -10.05 -2.33
CA ASP A 119 -10.18 -9.57 -2.92
C ASP A 119 -9.72 -8.28 -2.22
N HIS A 120 -10.63 -7.33 -1.96
CA HIS A 120 -10.33 -6.10 -1.24
C HIS A 120 -9.93 -6.32 0.22
N GLU A 121 -10.61 -7.22 0.94
CA GLU A 121 -10.25 -7.55 2.33
C GLU A 121 -8.81 -8.09 2.41
N VAL A 122 -8.41 -8.95 1.47
CA VAL A 122 -7.04 -9.47 1.39
C VAL A 122 -6.05 -8.35 1.08
N MET A 123 -6.34 -7.51 0.07
CA MET A 123 -5.49 -6.38 -0.31
C MET A 123 -5.28 -5.39 0.83
N LEU A 124 -6.33 -5.09 1.60
CA LEU A 124 -6.25 -4.18 2.75
C LEU A 124 -5.33 -4.73 3.85
N VAL A 125 -5.35 -6.04 4.08
CA VAL A 125 -4.46 -6.70 5.05
C VAL A 125 -3.01 -6.63 4.57
N GLU A 126 -2.74 -7.00 3.31
CA GLU A 126 -1.39 -6.92 2.73
C GLU A 126 -0.85 -5.48 2.76
N HIS A 127 -1.70 -4.49 2.45
CA HIS A 127 -1.30 -3.09 2.48
C HIS A 127 -0.96 -2.60 3.89
N LYS A 128 -1.81 -2.91 4.88
CA LYS A 128 -1.54 -2.54 6.29
C LYS A 128 -0.23 -3.15 6.80
N GLN A 129 0.08 -4.37 6.38
CA GLN A 129 1.34 -5.00 6.74
C GLN A 129 2.53 -4.22 6.15
N ILE A 130 2.50 -3.90 4.85
CA ILE A 130 3.57 -3.12 4.21
C ILE A 130 3.70 -1.73 4.83
N GLN A 131 2.58 -1.08 5.18
CA GLN A 131 2.60 0.21 5.87
C GLN A 131 3.28 0.11 7.24
N ALA A 132 2.95 -0.91 8.03
CA ALA A 132 3.59 -1.11 9.34
C ALA A 132 5.09 -1.40 9.22
N GLU A 133 5.48 -2.25 8.25
CA GLU A 133 6.89 -2.52 7.93
C GLU A 133 7.63 -1.23 7.51
N HIS A 134 6.98 -0.37 6.72
CA HIS A 134 7.51 0.93 6.31
C HIS A 134 7.67 1.90 7.48
N GLU A 135 6.66 2.04 8.34
CA GLU A 135 6.72 2.91 9.53
C GLU A 135 7.86 2.50 10.47
N GLN A 136 8.06 1.19 10.66
CA GLN A 136 9.19 0.67 11.43
C GLN A 136 10.53 1.06 10.80
N MET A 137 10.69 0.87 9.49
CA MET A 137 11.92 1.23 8.78
C MET A 137 12.22 2.74 8.89
N VAL A 138 11.20 3.60 8.77
CA VAL A 138 11.36 5.06 8.94
C VAL A 138 11.84 5.41 10.34
N LEU A 139 11.36 4.70 11.37
CA LEU A 139 11.82 4.88 12.73
C LEU A 139 13.28 4.43 12.91
N GLU A 140 13.65 3.25 12.39
CA GLU A 140 15.02 2.73 12.40
C GLU A 140 15.98 3.73 11.72
N HIS A 141 15.61 4.25 10.54
CA HIS A 141 16.40 5.24 9.81
C HIS A 141 16.60 6.52 10.61
N LYS A 142 15.55 7.02 11.27
CA LYS A 142 15.65 8.22 12.10
C LYS A 142 16.62 8.01 13.26
N GLN A 143 16.54 6.88 13.94
CA GLN A 143 17.44 6.55 15.05
C GLN A 143 18.90 6.47 14.61
N LEU A 144 19.16 5.83 13.46
CA LEU A 144 20.50 5.72 12.89
C LEU A 144 21.06 7.11 12.50
N THR A 145 20.25 7.95 11.87
CA THR A 145 20.65 9.32 11.50
C THR A 145 20.97 10.16 12.75
N GLU A 146 20.16 10.07 13.80
CA GLU A 146 20.39 10.78 15.06
C GLU A 146 21.65 10.29 15.79
N ALA A 147 21.97 9.00 15.70
CA ALA A 147 23.22 8.44 16.23
C ALA A 147 24.42 9.00 15.47
N HIS A 148 24.37 9.00 14.14
CA HIS A 148 25.41 9.57 13.28
C HIS A 148 25.68 11.05 13.61
N GLU A 149 24.62 11.86 13.71
CA GLU A 149 24.75 13.29 14.06
C GLU A 149 25.38 13.53 15.44
N LYS A 150 25.08 12.67 16.43
CA LYS A 150 25.65 12.79 17.78
C LYS A 150 27.13 12.43 17.81
N GLU A 151 27.51 11.36 17.11
CA GLU A 151 28.91 10.95 16.97
C GLU A 151 29.71 12.06 16.26
N HIS A 152 29.18 12.63 15.17
CA HIS A 152 29.82 13.77 14.49
C HIS A 152 29.94 15.05 15.33
N LYS A 153 28.98 15.35 16.22
CA LYS A 153 29.03 16.52 17.12
C LYS A 153 29.93 16.30 18.33
N SER A 154 30.22 15.06 18.70
CA SER A 154 31.14 14.73 19.79
C SER A 154 32.61 14.96 19.42
N ASP A 155 32.92 15.02 18.12
CA ASP A 155 34.28 15.12 17.58
C ASP A 155 34.64 16.53 17.07
N GLN A 156 33.76 17.54 17.25
CA GLN A 156 34.04 18.98 17.03
C GLN A 156 34.30 19.71 18.35
#